data_AF-A0A962REV0-F1
#
_entry.id   AF-A0A962REV0-F1
#
_cell.length_a   1.000
_cell.length_b   1.000
_cell.length_c   1.000
_cell.angle_alpha   90.00
_cell.angle_beta   90.00
_cell.angle_gamma   90.00
#
_symmetry.space_group_name_H-M   'P 1'
#
loop_
_entity.id
_entity.type
_entity.pdbx_description
1 polymer ?
#
loop_
_entity_poly.entity_id
_entity_poly.type
_entity_poly.pdbx_seq_one_letter_code
_entity_poly.pdbx_strand_id
1 'polypeptide(L)'
;IGRWWRDDRLRLLMLFSLPFLALIMLQSLLSRAFYNWAAPTYAAASIAITAWLCAPSTTQASIPAQDTAPDSARGERSWLWRAAVALNLVLCVAIYHYDGVARVVGIELGARADLYSRLRGWSEAGAALDRLLDSTPNSPIIFDDRKTMAALLYYAPRARGRGHMWNPDGRITDHYRFRVDARQVLGQAVVLVVQHLPREYLAERFSQLTEAGTIRIRTHPDAIRELRVYTAERFEHY
;
A
#
# COMPACT_ATOMS: atom_id res chain seq x y z
N ILE A 1 -33.24 22.56 3.62
CA ILE A 1 -31.88 22.68 3.04
C ILE A 1 -30.93 23.11 4.15
N GLY A 2 -29.89 22.32 4.43
CA GLY A 2 -29.03 22.50 5.61
C GLY A 2 -28.27 23.83 5.59
N ARG A 3 -27.97 24.38 6.77
CA ARG A 3 -27.32 25.68 6.99
C ARG A 3 -26.00 25.86 6.21
N TRP A 4 -25.29 24.77 5.92
CA TRP A 4 -24.07 24.76 5.12
C TRP A 4 -24.28 25.10 3.63
N TRP A 5 -25.47 24.86 3.07
CA TRP A 5 -25.79 25.18 1.68
C TRP A 5 -26.11 26.67 1.46
N ARG A 6 -26.43 27.39 2.53
CA ARG A 6 -26.69 28.84 2.52
C ARG A 6 -25.41 29.67 2.57
N ASP A 7 -24.28 29.06 2.92
CA ASP A 7 -22.97 29.70 2.91
C ASP A 7 -22.27 29.40 1.57
N ASP A 8 -22.08 30.43 0.75
CA ASP A 8 -21.48 30.30 -0.58
C ASP A 8 -20.07 29.70 -0.53
N ARG A 9 -19.30 29.95 0.55
CA ARG A 9 -17.93 29.43 0.72
C ARG A 9 -17.96 27.93 0.96
N LEU A 10 -18.83 27.47 1.86
CA LEU A 10 -19.01 26.05 2.14
C LEU A 10 -19.61 25.31 0.94
N ARG A 11 -20.56 25.93 0.24
CA ARG A 11 -21.14 25.35 -0.98
C ARG A 11 -20.07 25.15 -2.06
N LEU A 12 -19.22 26.15 -2.30
CA LEU A 12 -18.12 26.04 -3.25
C LEU A 12 -17.18 24.88 -2.91
N LEU A 13 -16.71 24.81 -1.66
CA LEU A 13 -15.82 23.72 -1.21
C LEU A 13 -16.46 22.34 -1.37
N MET A 14 -17.75 22.21 -1.02
CA MET A 14 -18.46 20.94 -1.18
C MET A 14 -18.70 20.57 -2.66
N LEU A 15 -18.85 21.55 -3.56
CA LEU A 15 -18.93 21.31 -5.00
C LEU A 15 -17.60 20.84 -5.60
N PHE A 16 -16.45 21.17 -4.99
CA PHE A 16 -15.16 20.60 -5.39
C PHE A 16 -14.95 19.17 -4.85
N SER A 17 -15.64 18.78 -3.77
CA SER A 17 -15.45 17.47 -3.13
C SER A 17 -16.48 16.43 -3.54
N LEU A 18 -17.78 16.74 -3.48
CA LEU A 18 -18.86 15.76 -3.63
C LEU A 18 -18.96 15.16 -5.03
N PRO A 19 -18.89 15.93 -6.14
CA PRO A 19 -18.96 15.36 -7.48
C PRO A 19 -17.78 14.43 -7.75
N PHE A 20 -16.58 14.82 -7.33
CA PHE A 20 -15.39 13.98 -7.48
C PHE A 20 -15.48 12.71 -6.61
N LEU A 21 -15.98 12.83 -5.37
CA LEU A 21 -16.24 11.67 -4.52
C LEU A 21 -17.24 10.71 -5.17
N ALA A 22 -18.35 11.23 -5.68
CA ALA A 22 -19.38 10.44 -6.34
C ALA A 22 -18.82 9.70 -7.56
N LEU A 23 -17.98 10.38 -8.37
CA LEU A 23 -17.29 9.77 -9.50
C LEU A 23 -16.40 8.60 -9.05
N ILE A 24 -15.55 8.80 -8.03
CA ILE A 24 -14.66 7.74 -7.53
C ILE A 24 -15.44 6.60 -6.88
N MET A 25 -16.52 6.90 -6.16
CA MET A 25 -17.42 5.88 -5.60
C MET A 25 -18.07 5.03 -6.69
N LEU A 26 -18.60 5.66 -7.74
CA LEU A 26 -19.18 4.95 -8.88
C LEU A 26 -18.12 4.07 -9.56
N GLN A 27 -16.92 4.62 -9.76
CA GLN A 27 -15.83 3.87 -10.36
C GLN A 27 -15.38 2.68 -9.49
N SER A 28 -15.44 2.78 -8.16
CA SER A 28 -15.09 1.67 -7.26
C SER A 28 -16.10 0.53 -7.30
N LEU A 29 -17.37 0.82 -7.59
CA LEU A 29 -18.40 -0.20 -7.80
C LEU A 29 -18.23 -0.92 -9.13
N LEU A 30 -17.75 -0.22 -10.16
CA LEU A 30 -17.61 -0.76 -11.52
C LEU A 30 -16.24 -1.40 -11.79
N SER A 31 -15.20 -1.01 -11.05
CA SER A 31 -13.82 -1.43 -11.32
C SER A 31 -12.95 -1.43 -10.05
N ARG A 32 -11.78 -2.06 -10.14
CA ARG A 32 -10.73 -1.97 -9.11
C ARG A 32 -10.09 -0.58 -9.14
N ALA A 33 -10.74 0.39 -8.49
CA ALA A 33 -10.15 1.68 -8.21
C ALA A 33 -9.08 1.57 -7.11
N PHE A 34 -7.99 2.33 -7.21
CA PHE A 34 -7.06 2.44 -6.10
C PHE A 34 -7.62 3.39 -5.04
N TYR A 35 -7.50 3.02 -3.76
CA TYR A 35 -8.04 3.80 -2.64
C TYR A 35 -7.55 5.25 -2.61
N ASN A 36 -6.33 5.51 -3.09
CA ASN A 36 -5.73 6.84 -3.15
C ASN A 36 -6.41 7.77 -4.18
N TRP A 37 -7.24 7.26 -5.09
CA TRP A 37 -7.91 8.10 -6.09
C TRP A 37 -8.98 9.00 -5.47
N ALA A 38 -9.51 8.65 -4.31
CA ALA A 38 -10.43 9.52 -3.56
C ALA A 38 -9.70 10.64 -2.81
N ALA A 39 -8.37 10.62 -2.71
CA ALA A 39 -7.59 11.57 -1.90
C ALA A 39 -7.90 13.05 -2.19
N PRO A 40 -8.06 13.49 -3.46
CA PRO A 40 -8.40 14.88 -3.77
C PRO A 40 -9.74 15.36 -3.16
N THR A 41 -10.72 14.47 -2.97
CA THR A 41 -12.00 14.83 -2.31
C THR A 41 -11.76 15.47 -0.94
N TYR A 42 -10.79 14.95 -0.19
CA TYR A 42 -10.59 15.32 1.21
C TYR A 42 -10.02 16.72 1.38
N ALA A 43 -9.37 17.30 0.36
CA ALA A 43 -8.78 18.63 0.47
C ALA A 43 -9.83 19.71 0.76
N ALA A 44 -10.80 19.90 -0.13
CA ALA A 44 -11.86 20.88 0.08
C ALA A 44 -12.87 20.44 1.16
N ALA A 45 -13.13 19.13 1.30
CA ALA A 45 -14.07 18.61 2.29
C ALA A 45 -13.58 18.86 3.73
N SER A 46 -12.29 18.66 4.00
CA SER A 46 -11.73 18.87 5.34
C SER A 46 -11.82 20.34 5.75
N ILE A 47 -11.57 21.26 4.82
CA ILE A 47 -11.72 22.71 5.05
C ILE A 47 -13.19 23.04 5.32
N ALA A 48 -14.11 22.55 4.49
CA ALA A 48 -15.55 22.80 4.63
C ALA A 48 -16.10 22.27 5.96
N ILE A 49 -15.75 21.03 6.33
CA ILE A 49 -16.19 20.39 7.57
C ILE A 49 -15.62 21.13 8.78
N THR A 50 -14.34 21.49 8.75
CA THR A 50 -13.70 22.24 9.85
C THR A 50 -14.36 23.61 10.04
N ALA A 51 -14.55 24.37 8.96
CA ALA A 51 -15.23 25.65 9.00
C ALA A 51 -16.67 25.52 9.52
N TRP A 52 -17.40 24.47 9.11
CA TRP A 52 -18.75 24.19 9.58
C TRP A 52 -18.84 23.79 11.06
N LEU A 53 -17.82 23.09 11.58
CA LEU A 53 -17.71 22.69 12.99
C LEU A 53 -17.38 23.88 13.90
N CYS A 54 -16.56 24.82 13.41
CA CYS A 54 -16.15 26.02 14.15
C CYS A 54 -17.18 27.17 14.05
N ALA A 55 -18.11 27.11 13.09
CA ALA A 55 -19.12 28.15 12.91
C ALA A 55 -20.07 28.26 14.13
N PRO A 56 -20.29 29.46 14.70
CA PRO A 56 -21.25 29.68 15.78
C PRO A 56 -22.67 29.25 15.40
N SER A 57 -23.47 28.78 16.35
CA SER A 57 -24.88 28.39 16.15
C SER A 57 -25.78 29.59 15.80
N THR A 58 -25.46 30.77 16.31
CA THR A 58 -26.24 32.00 16.13
C THR A 58 -25.63 32.88 15.04
N THR A 59 -26.29 32.97 13.88
CA THR A 59 -26.06 34.06 12.93
C THR A 59 -27.27 34.98 13.01
N GLN A 60 -27.24 35.93 13.93
CA GLN A 60 -28.00 37.17 13.76
C GLN A 60 -27.01 38.24 13.39
N ALA A 61 -27.19 38.78 12.18
CA ALA A 61 -26.35 39.81 11.60
C ALA A 61 -26.43 41.08 12.45
N SER A 62 -25.29 41.51 12.99
CA SER A 62 -24.95 42.90 13.26
C SER A 62 -23.42 42.94 13.39
N ILE A 63 -22.76 43.83 12.66
CA ILE A 63 -21.32 44.05 12.75
C ILE A 63 -20.95 44.30 14.23
N PRO A 64 -20.07 43.50 14.87
CA PRO A 64 -19.52 43.88 16.16
C PRO A 64 -18.35 44.83 15.94
N ALA A 65 -18.35 45.93 16.67
CA ALA A 65 -17.20 46.79 16.84
C ALA A 65 -16.00 45.94 17.30
N GLN A 66 -14.85 46.28 16.74
CA GLN A 66 -13.54 45.77 17.11
C GLN A 66 -13.26 46.18 18.56
N ASP A 67 -13.55 45.30 19.52
CA ASP A 67 -12.84 45.18 20.80
C ASP A 67 -13.51 44.12 21.70
N THR A 68 -12.68 43.38 22.43
CA THR A 68 -12.96 42.28 23.38
C THR A 68 -13.16 40.89 22.76
N ALA A 69 -12.08 40.09 22.83
CA ALA A 69 -12.11 38.65 22.62
C ALA A 69 -12.83 37.94 23.79
N PRO A 70 -13.83 37.07 23.52
CA PRO A 70 -14.27 36.08 24.47
C PRO A 70 -13.71 34.69 24.08
N ASP A 71 -12.97 34.08 25.00
CA ASP A 71 -12.41 32.71 24.96
C ASP A 71 -13.45 31.57 24.88
N SER A 72 -14.71 31.87 24.52
CA SER A 72 -15.83 30.92 24.56
C SER A 72 -16.54 30.73 23.22
N ALA A 73 -15.88 31.01 22.09
CA ALA A 73 -16.35 30.62 20.76
C ALA A 73 -16.22 29.10 20.48
N ARG A 74 -16.44 28.24 21.49
CA ARG A 74 -16.68 26.81 21.24
C ARG A 74 -18.09 26.68 20.67
N GLY A 75 -18.18 26.61 19.35
CA GLY A 75 -19.44 26.28 18.68
C GLY A 75 -20.10 25.07 19.35
N GLU A 76 -21.43 25.06 19.45
CA GLU A 76 -22.24 23.97 20.04
C GLU A 76 -21.87 22.58 19.50
N ARG A 77 -21.29 22.55 18.29
CA ARG A 77 -20.81 21.37 17.57
C ARG A 77 -19.44 20.88 18.01
N SER A 78 -18.84 21.48 19.05
CA SER A 78 -17.50 21.09 19.51
C SER A 78 -17.42 19.63 19.97
N TRP A 79 -18.53 19.01 20.34
CA TRP A 79 -18.57 17.58 20.65
C TRP A 79 -18.40 16.70 19.41
N LEU A 80 -18.81 17.15 18.22
CA LEU A 80 -18.71 16.37 16.98
C LEU A 80 -17.25 16.18 16.56
N TRP A 81 -16.42 17.22 16.65
CA TRP A 81 -14.99 17.05 16.35
C TRP A 81 -14.29 16.19 17.42
N ARG A 82 -14.64 16.34 18.70
CA ARG A 82 -14.14 15.48 19.77
C ARG A 82 -14.52 14.02 19.54
N ALA A 83 -15.78 13.77 19.17
CA ALA A 83 -16.27 12.45 18.82
C ALA A 83 -15.56 11.88 17.58
N ALA A 84 -15.33 12.70 16.54
CA ALA A 84 -14.60 12.29 15.35
C ALA A 84 -13.15 11.91 15.67
N VAL A 85 -12.45 12.72 16.47
CA VAL A 85 -11.08 12.41 16.92
C VAL A 85 -11.07 11.14 17.76
N ALA A 86 -11.97 11.02 18.75
CA ALA A 86 -12.08 9.83 19.59
C ALA A 86 -12.36 8.58 18.76
N LEU A 87 -13.30 8.65 17.82
CA LEU A 87 -13.60 7.55 16.90
C LEU A 87 -12.38 7.16 16.07
N ASN A 88 -11.64 8.12 15.51
CA ASN A 88 -10.43 7.82 14.73
C ASN A 88 -9.33 7.19 15.60
N LEU A 89 -9.16 7.65 16.84
CA LEU A 89 -8.22 7.04 17.78
C LEU A 89 -8.63 5.61 18.13
N VAL A 90 -9.91 5.39 18.44
CA VAL A 90 -10.45 4.05 18.71
C VAL A 90 -10.26 3.13 17.50
N LEU A 91 -10.58 3.60 16.29
CA LEU A 91 -10.37 2.84 15.06
C LEU A 91 -8.89 2.55 14.81
N CYS A 92 -8.00 3.52 15.06
CA CYS A 92 -6.56 3.33 14.93
C CYS A 92 -6.06 2.23 15.88
N VAL A 93 -6.42 2.31 17.16
CA VAL A 93 -6.06 1.30 18.16
C VAL A 93 -6.66 -0.06 17.80
N ALA A 94 -7.95 -0.10 17.43
CA ALA A 94 -8.63 -1.34 17.05
C ALA A 94 -7.98 -2.00 15.83
N ILE A 95 -7.71 -1.24 14.76
CA ILE A 95 -7.07 -1.74 13.53
C ILE A 95 -5.61 -2.12 13.78
N TYR A 96 -4.87 -1.39 14.60
CA TYR A 96 -3.47 -1.72 14.87
C TYR A 96 -3.33 -2.97 15.74
N HIS A 97 -4.29 -3.19 16.66
CA HIS A 97 -4.24 -4.27 17.64
C HIS A 97 -5.25 -5.41 17.39
N TYR A 98 -5.96 -5.45 16.25
CA TYR A 98 -7.01 -6.46 16.05
C TYR A 98 -6.48 -7.90 16.11
N ASP A 99 -5.24 -8.17 15.66
CA ASP A 99 -4.62 -9.50 15.76
C ASP A 99 -4.44 -9.91 17.22
N GLY A 100 -4.01 -8.98 18.08
CA GLY A 100 -3.91 -9.22 19.52
C GLY A 100 -5.27 -9.53 20.15
N VAL A 101 -6.30 -8.77 19.79
CA VAL A 101 -7.69 -9.01 20.26
C VAL A 101 -8.21 -10.36 19.75
N ALA A 102 -8.04 -10.67 18.47
CA ALA A 102 -8.45 -11.94 17.88
C ALA A 102 -7.81 -13.12 18.61
N ARG A 103 -6.51 -13.03 18.92
CA ARG A 103 -5.76 -14.06 19.65
C ARG A 103 -6.25 -14.25 21.08
N VAL A 104 -6.54 -13.17 21.80
CA VAL A 104 -7.10 -13.25 23.17
C VAL A 104 -8.47 -13.93 23.17
N VAL A 105 -9.26 -13.73 22.12
CA VAL A 105 -10.58 -14.37 21.95
C VAL A 105 -10.47 -15.78 21.33
N GLY A 106 -9.25 -16.25 21.04
CA GLY A 106 -9.01 -17.59 20.48
C GLY A 106 -9.38 -17.74 19.00
N ILE A 107 -9.49 -16.63 18.26
CA ILE A 107 -9.81 -16.63 16.83
C ILE A 107 -8.50 -16.68 16.04
N GLU A 108 -8.25 -17.78 15.35
CA GLU A 108 -7.21 -17.85 14.33
C GLU A 108 -7.70 -17.23 13.02
N LEU A 109 -7.05 -16.17 12.59
CA LEU A 109 -7.39 -15.46 11.37
C LEU A 109 -6.87 -16.24 10.15
N GLY A 110 -7.78 -16.61 9.25
CA GLY A 110 -7.40 -17.08 7.91
C GLY A 110 -6.90 -15.94 7.02
N ALA A 111 -6.18 -16.27 5.96
CA ALA A 111 -5.50 -15.29 5.10
C ALA A 111 -6.43 -14.25 4.45
N ARG A 112 -7.72 -14.57 4.24
CA ARG A 112 -8.70 -13.62 3.70
C ARG A 112 -9.28 -12.68 4.75
N ALA A 113 -9.34 -13.10 6.00
CA ALA A 113 -9.89 -12.32 7.11
C ALA A 113 -8.86 -11.35 7.69
N ASP A 114 -7.58 -11.62 7.45
CA ASP A 114 -6.48 -10.81 7.94
C ASP A 114 -6.22 -9.56 7.07
N LEU A 115 -6.38 -8.38 7.68
CA LEU A 115 -6.16 -7.07 7.06
C LEU A 115 -4.69 -6.84 6.62
N TYR A 116 -3.74 -7.47 7.32
CA TYR A 116 -2.31 -7.43 7.07
C TYR A 116 -1.79 -8.68 6.34
N SER A 117 -2.66 -9.56 5.85
CA SER A 117 -2.30 -10.83 5.19
C SER A 117 -1.20 -10.69 4.13
N ARG A 118 -1.23 -9.59 3.37
CA ARG A 118 -0.25 -9.30 2.31
C ARG A 118 1.14 -8.89 2.82
N LEU A 119 1.23 -8.44 4.07
CA LEU A 119 2.46 -7.97 4.72
C LEU A 119 3.15 -9.06 5.53
N ARG A 120 2.45 -10.15 5.88
CA ARG A 120 3.01 -11.24 6.67
C ARG A 120 4.08 -12.05 5.92
N GLY A 121 5.10 -12.48 6.66
CA GLY A 121 6.11 -13.46 6.22
C GLY A 121 7.26 -12.89 5.38
N TRP A 122 7.29 -11.58 5.12
CA TRP A 122 8.34 -10.99 4.28
C TRP A 122 9.68 -10.83 5.01
N SER A 123 9.68 -10.59 6.32
CA SER A 123 10.89 -10.59 7.14
C SER A 123 11.61 -11.94 7.10
N GLU A 124 10.85 -13.01 7.27
CA GLU A 124 11.34 -14.38 7.29
C GLU A 124 11.77 -14.82 5.89
N ALA A 125 11.00 -14.45 4.86
CA ALA A 125 11.38 -14.68 3.47
C ALA A 125 12.67 -13.92 3.11
N GLY A 126 12.83 -12.68 3.58
CA GLY A 126 14.04 -11.88 3.38
C GLY A 126 15.26 -12.51 4.04
N ALA A 127 15.14 -12.93 5.30
CA ALA A 127 16.21 -13.63 6.01
C ALA A 127 16.57 -14.98 5.36
N ALA A 128 15.58 -15.70 4.83
CA ALA A 128 15.81 -16.95 4.09
C ALA A 128 16.53 -16.69 2.76
N LEU A 129 16.15 -15.62 2.04
CA LEU A 129 16.82 -15.22 0.82
C LEU A 129 18.27 -14.81 1.08
N ASP A 130 18.54 -14.03 2.12
CA ASP A 130 19.90 -13.61 2.47
C ASP A 130 20.85 -14.79 2.67
N ARG A 131 20.37 -15.88 3.32
CA ARG A 131 21.15 -17.12 3.47
C ARG A 131 21.46 -17.80 2.13
N LEU A 132 20.52 -17.77 1.19
CA LEU A 132 20.74 -18.32 -0.15
C LEU A 132 21.69 -17.45 -0.98
N LEU A 133 21.73 -16.14 -0.72
CA LEU A 133 22.61 -15.20 -1.40
C LEU A 133 24.04 -15.21 -0.88
N ASP A 134 24.34 -15.91 0.22
CA ASP A 134 25.70 -16.04 0.78
C ASP A 134 26.69 -16.62 -0.24
N SER A 135 26.26 -17.59 -1.05
CA SER A 135 27.09 -18.22 -2.10
C SER A 135 27.23 -17.36 -3.36
N THR A 136 26.44 -16.29 -3.49
CA THR A 136 26.39 -15.43 -4.68
C THR A 136 26.35 -13.95 -4.28
N PRO A 137 27.41 -13.40 -3.66
CA PRO A 137 27.37 -12.07 -3.07
C PRO A 137 27.24 -10.92 -4.09
N ASN A 138 27.67 -11.12 -5.34
CA ASN A 138 27.71 -10.06 -6.36
C ASN A 138 26.75 -10.26 -7.55
N SER A 139 26.01 -11.37 -7.59
CA SER A 139 25.14 -11.67 -8.74
C SER A 139 23.92 -10.76 -8.78
N PRO A 140 23.51 -10.23 -9.95
CA PRO A 140 22.22 -9.58 -10.08
C PRO A 140 21.07 -10.55 -9.77
N ILE A 141 19.95 -10.01 -9.28
CA ILE A 141 18.79 -10.81 -8.87
C ILE A 141 17.60 -10.44 -9.75
N ILE A 142 17.09 -11.40 -10.50
CA ILE A 142 15.92 -11.24 -11.37
C ILE A 142 14.66 -11.68 -10.61
N PHE A 143 13.63 -10.84 -10.63
CA PHE A 143 12.32 -11.10 -10.05
C PHE A 143 11.23 -11.12 -11.12
N ASP A 144 10.23 -11.97 -10.96
CA ASP A 144 9.09 -12.07 -11.87
C ASP A 144 7.85 -11.27 -11.42
N ASP A 145 7.78 -10.90 -10.14
CA ASP A 145 6.71 -10.09 -9.58
C ASP A 145 7.23 -8.84 -8.87
N ARG A 146 6.56 -7.71 -9.16
CA ARG A 146 6.87 -6.40 -8.61
C ARG A 146 6.75 -6.31 -7.10
N LYS A 147 5.72 -6.92 -6.51
CA LYS A 147 5.47 -6.84 -5.07
C LYS A 147 6.49 -7.69 -4.32
N THR A 148 6.80 -8.88 -4.84
CA THR A 148 7.85 -9.76 -4.34
C THR A 148 9.20 -9.07 -4.37
N MET A 149 9.57 -8.45 -5.49
CA MET A 149 10.80 -7.67 -5.57
C MET A 149 10.84 -6.54 -4.55
N ALA A 150 9.81 -5.69 -4.51
CA ALA A 150 9.77 -4.54 -3.61
C ALA A 150 9.88 -4.96 -2.13
N ALA A 151 9.19 -6.04 -1.74
CA ALA A 151 9.27 -6.58 -0.39
C ALA A 151 10.65 -7.15 -0.07
N LEU A 152 11.23 -7.96 -0.94
CA LEU A 152 12.53 -8.59 -0.68
C LEU A 152 13.70 -7.60 -0.75
N LEU A 153 13.66 -6.58 -1.61
CA LEU A 153 14.65 -5.51 -1.59
C LEU A 153 14.61 -4.69 -0.28
N TYR A 154 13.48 -4.71 0.43
CA TYR A 154 13.34 -4.08 1.74
C TYR A 154 13.79 -5.01 2.88
N TYR A 155 13.34 -6.28 2.89
CA TYR A 155 13.58 -7.23 3.99
C TYR A 155 14.85 -8.08 3.86
N ALA A 156 15.48 -8.13 2.69
CA ALA A 156 16.74 -8.86 2.44
C ALA A 156 17.87 -7.85 2.14
N PRO A 157 18.61 -7.39 3.17
CA PRO A 157 19.74 -6.48 3.00
C PRO A 157 20.70 -6.85 1.86
N ARG A 158 20.98 -8.14 1.64
CA ARG A 158 21.92 -8.57 0.59
C ARG A 158 21.33 -8.45 -0.81
N ALA A 159 20.01 -8.42 -0.96
CA ALA A 159 19.35 -8.21 -2.24
C ALA A 159 19.27 -6.73 -2.64
N ARG A 160 19.40 -5.81 -1.67
CA ARG A 160 19.18 -4.38 -1.86
C ARG A 160 20.10 -3.80 -2.94
N GLY A 161 19.50 -3.14 -3.94
CA GLY A 161 20.21 -2.52 -5.05
C GLY A 161 20.64 -3.46 -6.18
N ARG A 162 20.34 -4.76 -6.08
CA ARG A 162 20.70 -5.78 -7.09
C ARG A 162 19.51 -6.33 -7.87
N GLY A 163 18.32 -5.78 -7.62
CA GLY A 163 17.06 -6.29 -8.18
C GLY A 163 16.80 -5.81 -9.60
N HIS A 164 16.48 -6.75 -10.48
CA HIS A 164 16.04 -6.54 -11.85
C HIS A 164 14.69 -7.22 -12.09
N MET A 165 13.87 -6.64 -12.96
CA MET A 165 12.53 -7.09 -13.27
C MET A 165 12.52 -7.88 -14.58
N TRP A 166 11.93 -9.07 -14.54
CA TRP A 166 11.62 -9.86 -15.72
C TRP A 166 10.56 -9.15 -16.58
N ASN A 167 10.86 -8.88 -17.85
CA ASN A 167 10.03 -8.03 -18.72
C ASN A 167 10.00 -8.47 -20.20
N PRO A 168 9.52 -9.69 -20.53
CA PRO A 168 9.64 -10.26 -21.87
C PRO A 168 8.87 -9.53 -22.96
N ASP A 169 7.76 -8.91 -22.61
CA ASP A 169 6.96 -8.08 -23.51
C ASP A 169 7.59 -6.70 -23.77
N GLY A 170 8.62 -6.31 -23.02
CA GLY A 170 9.30 -5.02 -23.17
C GLY A 170 8.41 -3.81 -22.87
N ARG A 171 7.24 -4.02 -22.24
CA ARG A 171 6.26 -2.96 -21.98
C ARG A 171 6.59 -2.25 -20.67
N ILE A 172 6.59 -0.91 -20.72
CA ILE A 172 6.80 -0.09 -19.53
C ILE A 172 5.46 0.11 -18.81
N THR A 173 5.04 -0.87 -18.03
CA THR A 173 3.79 -0.80 -17.23
C THR A 173 4.02 -0.31 -15.80
N ASP A 174 5.28 -0.29 -15.34
CA ASP A 174 5.64 0.21 -14.02
C ASP A 174 7.09 0.72 -13.98
N HIS A 175 7.42 1.43 -12.90
CA HIS A 175 8.73 2.05 -12.69
C HIS A 175 9.90 1.05 -12.69
N TYR A 176 9.69 -0.20 -12.25
CA TYR A 176 10.76 -1.18 -12.18
C TYR A 176 11.08 -1.77 -13.55
N ARG A 177 10.05 -2.08 -14.35
CA ARG A 177 10.21 -2.47 -15.76
C ARG A 177 10.89 -1.40 -16.61
N PHE A 178 10.78 -0.13 -16.20
CA PHE A 178 11.54 0.96 -16.82
C PHE A 178 12.99 1.04 -16.34
N ARG A 179 13.22 1.04 -15.02
CA ARG A 179 14.52 1.42 -14.43
C ARG A 179 15.49 0.26 -14.28
N VAL A 180 14.99 -0.93 -13.98
CA VAL A 180 15.78 -2.10 -13.62
C VAL A 180 15.34 -3.30 -14.43
N ASP A 181 15.22 -3.11 -15.74
CA ASP A 181 14.88 -4.21 -16.66
C ASP A 181 15.97 -5.30 -16.61
N ALA A 182 15.59 -6.58 -16.56
CA ALA A 182 16.52 -7.69 -16.56
C ALA A 182 17.42 -7.74 -17.82
N ARG A 183 17.05 -7.11 -18.93
CA ARG A 183 17.93 -6.94 -20.11
C ARG A 183 19.25 -6.24 -19.79
N GLN A 184 19.30 -5.45 -18.71
CA GLN A 184 20.53 -4.78 -18.26
C GLN A 184 21.60 -5.76 -17.77
N VAL A 185 21.23 -7.01 -17.48
CA VAL A 185 22.14 -8.05 -16.96
C VAL A 185 22.26 -9.25 -17.89
N LEU A 186 21.96 -9.06 -19.18
CA LEU A 186 22.22 -10.07 -20.21
C LEU A 186 23.70 -10.47 -20.23
N GLY A 187 23.94 -11.76 -20.40
CA GLY A 187 25.26 -12.39 -20.40
C GLY A 187 25.90 -12.57 -19.02
N GLN A 188 25.25 -12.14 -17.93
CA GLN A 188 25.77 -12.27 -16.57
C GLN A 188 25.23 -13.52 -15.86
N ALA A 189 25.95 -13.98 -14.84
CA ALA A 189 25.46 -14.95 -13.89
C ALA A 189 24.48 -14.29 -12.91
N VAL A 190 23.27 -14.84 -12.79
CA VAL A 190 22.16 -14.22 -12.05
C VAL A 190 21.53 -15.19 -11.06
N VAL A 191 20.87 -14.62 -10.06
CA VAL A 191 19.95 -15.34 -9.18
C VAL A 191 18.54 -15.00 -9.61
N LEU A 192 17.67 -16.00 -9.76
CA LEU A 192 16.26 -15.79 -10.02
C LEU A 192 15.45 -16.05 -8.75
N VAL A 193 14.56 -15.12 -8.41
CA VAL A 193 13.57 -15.29 -7.34
C VAL A 193 12.19 -15.22 -7.97
N VAL A 194 11.54 -16.37 -8.04
CA VAL A 194 10.38 -16.60 -8.91
C VAL A 194 9.19 -17.05 -8.09
N GLN A 195 8.06 -16.38 -8.28
CA GLN A 195 6.80 -16.75 -7.66
C GLN A 195 5.87 -17.47 -8.64
N HIS A 196 5.71 -16.96 -9.85
CA HIS A 196 4.67 -17.37 -10.79
C HIS A 196 5.20 -18.13 -12.01
N LEU A 197 6.42 -17.83 -12.47
CA LEU A 197 6.92 -18.46 -13.71
C LEU A 197 7.27 -19.95 -13.52
N PRO A 198 6.92 -20.82 -14.47
CA PRO A 198 7.28 -22.23 -14.43
C PRO A 198 8.77 -22.43 -14.74
N ARG A 199 9.37 -23.51 -14.22
CA ARG A 199 10.81 -23.77 -14.38
C ARG A 199 11.17 -24.01 -15.84
N GLU A 200 10.29 -24.68 -16.57
CA GLU A 200 10.47 -25.05 -17.98
C GLU A 200 10.60 -23.78 -18.85
N TYR A 201 9.74 -22.79 -18.61
CA TYR A 201 9.80 -21.50 -19.29
C TYR A 201 11.11 -20.75 -19.02
N LEU A 202 11.66 -20.86 -17.81
CA LEU A 202 12.96 -20.26 -17.49
C LEU A 202 14.10 -21.06 -18.12
N ALA A 203 14.06 -22.38 -18.06
CA ALA A 203 15.15 -23.24 -18.53
C ALA A 203 15.51 -23.02 -20.02
N GLU A 204 14.55 -22.63 -20.86
CA GLU A 204 14.77 -22.28 -22.27
C GLU A 204 15.60 -20.99 -22.49
N ARG A 205 15.75 -20.15 -21.45
CA ARG A 205 16.26 -18.77 -21.54
C ARG A 205 17.59 -18.55 -20.81
N PHE A 206 18.10 -19.60 -20.18
CA PHE A 206 19.36 -19.60 -19.43
C PHE A 206 20.21 -20.81 -19.84
N SER A 207 21.53 -20.63 -19.94
CA SER A 207 22.45 -21.70 -20.33
C SER A 207 22.42 -22.89 -19.37
N GLN A 208 22.32 -22.62 -18.07
CA GLN A 208 22.21 -23.59 -17.01
C GLN A 208 21.36 -23.00 -15.89
N LEU A 209 20.31 -23.71 -15.49
CA LEU A 209 19.39 -23.30 -14.44
C LEU A 209 19.41 -24.33 -13.30
N THR A 210 20.05 -23.97 -12.20
CA THR A 210 20.21 -24.82 -11.01
C THR A 210 19.26 -24.32 -9.92
N GLU A 211 18.53 -25.23 -9.27
CA GLU A 211 17.71 -24.87 -8.12
C GLU A 211 18.60 -24.65 -6.89
N ALA A 212 18.62 -23.43 -6.38
CA ALA A 212 19.35 -23.07 -5.17
C ALA A 212 18.53 -23.37 -3.91
N GLY A 213 17.20 -23.34 -4.03
CA GLY A 213 16.28 -23.75 -2.99
C GLY A 213 14.90 -23.14 -3.15
N THR A 214 13.99 -23.50 -2.24
CA THR A 214 12.64 -22.94 -2.20
C THR A 214 12.37 -22.33 -0.82
N ILE A 215 12.01 -21.06 -0.78
CA ILE A 215 11.62 -20.34 0.43
C ILE A 215 10.12 -20.56 0.65
N ARG A 216 9.76 -21.28 1.71
CA ARG A 216 8.36 -21.52 2.11
C ARG A 216 8.07 -20.95 3.48
N ILE A 217 7.25 -19.91 3.54
CA ILE A 217 6.83 -19.25 4.79
C ILE A 217 5.34 -19.47 4.98
N ARG A 218 4.95 -20.20 6.03
CA ARG A 218 3.55 -20.28 6.43
C ARG A 218 3.13 -18.93 7.00
N THR A 219 2.17 -18.26 6.36
CA THR A 219 1.70 -16.94 6.79
C THR A 219 0.44 -17.02 7.64
N HIS A 220 -0.39 -18.03 7.38
CA HIS A 220 -1.66 -18.32 8.07
C HIS A 220 -1.86 -19.84 8.10
N PRO A 221 -2.83 -20.37 8.86
CA PRO A 221 -3.15 -21.80 8.84
C PRO A 221 -3.46 -22.32 7.43
N ASP A 222 -4.14 -21.49 6.62
CA ASP A 222 -4.62 -21.78 5.26
C ASP A 222 -3.75 -21.20 4.13
N ALA A 223 -2.62 -20.56 4.44
CA ALA A 223 -1.81 -19.89 3.42
C ALA A 223 -0.30 -19.99 3.63
N ILE A 224 0.40 -20.34 2.54
CA ILE A 224 1.85 -20.41 2.45
C ILE A 224 2.33 -19.44 1.36
N ARG A 225 3.39 -18.70 1.66
CA ARG A 225 4.16 -17.94 0.68
C ARG A 225 5.31 -18.80 0.21
N GLU A 226 5.33 -19.10 -1.08
CA GLU A 226 6.38 -19.90 -1.70
C GLU A 226 7.10 -19.08 -2.76
N LEU A 227 8.44 -19.10 -2.71
CA LEU A 227 9.32 -18.46 -3.67
C LEU A 227 10.40 -19.45 -4.06
N ARG A 228 10.56 -19.69 -5.37
CA ARG A 228 11.58 -20.58 -5.90
C ARG A 228 12.81 -19.76 -6.25
N VAL A 229 13.97 -20.23 -5.82
CA VAL A 229 15.25 -19.55 -6.04
C VAL A 229 16.13 -20.41 -6.92
N TYR A 230 16.57 -19.84 -8.04
CA TYR A 230 17.46 -20.49 -8.99
C TYR A 230 18.75 -19.69 -9.15
N THR A 231 19.84 -20.37 -9.44
CA THR A 231 21.07 -19.75 -9.96
C THR A 231 21.21 -20.09 -11.44
N ALA A 232 21.66 -19.12 -12.22
CA ALA A 232 21.96 -19.30 -13.62
C ALA A 232 23.32 -18.70 -13.99
N GLU A 233 24.13 -19.43 -14.75
CA GLU A 233 25.49 -19.00 -15.10
C GLU A 233 25.50 -17.90 -16.17
N ARG A 234 24.55 -17.95 -17.10
CA ARG A 234 24.43 -16.94 -18.16
C ARG A 234 22.97 -16.70 -18.50
N PHE A 235 22.55 -15.45 -18.33
CA PHE A 235 21.26 -14.99 -18.80
C PHE A 235 21.33 -14.65 -20.30
N GLU A 236 20.68 -15.44 -21.16
CA GLU A 236 20.91 -15.35 -22.61
C GLU A 236 19.94 -14.41 -23.32
N HIS A 237 18.64 -14.59 -23.08
CA HIS A 237 17.59 -13.82 -23.73
C HIS A 237 16.24 -14.05 -23.05
N TYR A 238 15.25 -13.21 -23.38
CA TYR A 238 13.83 -13.54 -23.24
C TYR A 238 12.97 -12.74 -24.20
#